data_AF-A0A2N3EGZ2-F1
#
_entry.id   AF-A0A2N3EGZ2-F1
#
_cell.length_a   1.000
_cell.length_b   1.000
_cell.length_c   1.000
_cell.angle_alpha   90.00
_cell.angle_beta   90.00
_cell.angle_gamma   90.00
#
_symmetry.space_group_name_H-M   'P 1'
#
loop_
_entity.id
_entity.type
_entity.pdbx_description
1 polymer ?
#
loop_
_entity_poly.entity_id
_entity_poly.type
_entity_poly.pdbx_seq_one_letter_code
_entity_poly.pdbx_strand_id
1 'polypeptide(L)'
;VQTMARSRNLSENEARAAVQSRIEERNQPTEVLMQTLRAICDLCADKAVPLASHDEDSPEKVALMAGLGTVISEFPVTLDAARAAHRHGMLTAMGAPNALRGQSYSGNLSAREAHAEGLLDILAADYHPSAMLPAVLILAADVGLPAAVALASTNPARALRLSDRGRIAPGLRADLILAEDGGIGRVRATLVGGREVFSDGLIGAPRVTQAELV
;
A
#
# COMPACT_ATOMS: atom_id res chain seq x y z
N VAL A 1 0.83 7.17 32.82
CA VAL A 1 1.22 6.09 33.77
C VAL A 1 0.03 5.18 34.10
N GLN A 2 -1.03 5.66 34.76
CA GLN A 2 -2.17 4.80 35.19
C GLN A 2 -2.85 4.03 34.04
N THR A 3 -3.06 4.65 32.88
CA THR A 3 -3.61 3.97 31.69
C THR A 3 -2.70 2.86 31.15
N MET A 4 -1.38 3.04 31.24
CA MET A 4 -0.38 2.05 30.78
C MET A 4 -0.24 0.89 31.77
N ALA A 5 -0.29 1.17 33.08
CA ALA A 5 -0.31 0.15 34.12
C ALA A 5 -1.51 -0.80 33.96
N ARG A 6 -2.72 -0.24 33.74
CA ARG A 6 -3.94 -1.02 33.54
C ARG A 6 -3.97 -1.81 32.23
N SER A 7 -3.53 -1.21 31.13
CA SER A 7 -3.57 -1.87 29.81
C SER A 7 -2.51 -2.96 29.61
N ARG A 8 -1.41 -2.90 30.36
CA ARG A 8 -0.27 -3.82 30.20
C ARG A 8 0.01 -4.70 31.43
N ASN A 9 -0.86 -4.67 32.43
CA ASN A 9 -0.70 -5.41 33.69
C ASN A 9 0.67 -5.17 34.36
N LEU A 10 1.16 -3.94 34.29
CA LEU A 10 2.43 -3.52 34.88
C LEU A 10 2.20 -2.95 36.28
N SER A 11 3.16 -3.13 37.19
CA SER A 11 3.18 -2.35 38.43
C SER A 11 3.30 -0.86 38.12
N GLU A 12 2.88 -0.01 39.06
CA GLU A 12 2.90 1.44 38.86
C GLU A 12 4.33 1.97 38.65
N ASN A 13 5.33 1.32 39.27
CA ASN A 13 6.75 1.64 39.10
C ASN A 13 7.26 1.24 37.70
N GLU A 14 6.90 0.06 37.20
CA GLU A 14 7.25 -0.37 35.84
C GLU A 14 6.57 0.50 34.78
N ALA A 15 5.31 0.89 35.00
CA ALA A 15 4.60 1.80 34.11
C ALA A 15 5.18 3.22 34.12
N ARG A 16 5.72 3.68 35.26
CA ARG A 16 6.47 4.94 35.36
C ARG A 16 7.78 4.87 34.59
N ALA A 17 8.56 3.81 34.81
CA ALA A 17 9.83 3.59 34.11
C ALA A 17 9.63 3.50 32.58
N ALA A 18 8.61 2.78 32.12
CA ALA A 18 8.30 2.67 30.69
C ALA A 18 7.84 4.01 30.07
N VAL A 19 7.08 4.82 30.81
CA VAL A 19 6.72 6.18 30.37
C VAL A 19 7.95 7.08 30.33
N GLN A 20 8.83 6.98 31.32
CA GLN A 20 10.06 7.76 31.39
C GLN A 20 11.01 7.40 30.24
N SER A 21 11.22 6.12 29.95
CA SER A 21 12.00 5.65 28.78
C SER A 21 11.43 6.21 27.48
N ARG A 22 10.10 6.21 27.31
CA ARG A 22 9.46 6.80 26.11
C ARG A 22 9.64 8.30 26.01
N ILE A 23 9.66 9.02 27.13
CA ILE A 23 9.92 10.46 27.15
C ILE A 23 11.37 10.72 26.76
N GLU A 24 12.32 9.92 27.26
CA GLU A 24 13.74 10.00 26.94
C GLU A 24 14.02 9.65 25.48
N GLU A 25 13.42 8.59 24.94
CA GLU A 25 13.46 8.22 23.52
C GLU A 25 12.88 9.35 22.65
N ARG A 26 11.76 9.95 23.05
CA ARG A 26 11.15 11.08 22.33
C ARG A 26 11.95 12.38 22.44
N ASN A 27 12.79 12.50 23.47
CA ASN A 27 13.70 13.63 23.67
C ASN A 27 15.10 13.34 23.13
N GLN A 28 15.31 12.27 22.36
CA GLN A 28 16.56 12.12 21.63
C GLN A 28 16.77 13.33 20.72
N PRO A 29 18.02 13.83 20.60
CA PRO A 29 18.31 14.93 19.71
C PRO A 29 17.88 14.58 18.29
N THR A 30 17.21 15.51 17.60
CA THR A 30 16.77 15.35 16.20
C THR A 30 17.89 14.84 15.29
N GLU A 31 19.13 15.24 15.56
CA GLU A 31 20.33 14.79 14.86
C GLU A 31 20.53 13.27 14.93
N VAL A 32 20.36 12.64 16.11
CA VAL A 32 20.52 11.20 16.28
C VAL A 32 19.43 10.43 15.54
N LEU A 33 18.19 10.95 15.56
CA LEU A 33 17.08 10.38 14.80
C LEU A 33 17.35 10.45 13.28
N MET A 34 17.83 11.61 12.79
CA MET A 34 18.15 11.78 11.38
C MET A 34 19.31 10.89 10.93
N GLN A 35 20.34 10.72 11.76
CA GLN A 35 21.43 9.78 11.49
C GLN A 35 20.93 8.34 11.42
N THR A 36 20.03 7.94 12.33
CA THR A 36 19.43 6.62 12.33
C THR A 36 18.58 6.38 11.08
N LEU A 37 17.72 7.34 10.72
CA LEU A 37 16.91 7.29 9.50
C LEU A 37 17.80 7.17 8.26
N ARG A 38 18.87 7.96 8.18
CA ARG A 38 19.81 7.90 7.07
C ARG A 38 20.48 6.54 6.96
N ALA A 39 20.95 5.97 8.07
CA ALA A 39 21.57 4.65 8.08
C ALA A 39 20.61 3.54 7.62
N ILE A 40 19.33 3.60 8.03
CA ILE A 40 18.29 2.67 7.55
C ILE A 40 18.08 2.84 6.05
N CYS A 41 17.99 4.08 5.57
CA CYS A 41 17.75 4.35 4.16
C CYS A 41 18.90 3.90 3.27
N ASP A 42 20.14 4.15 3.68
CA ASP A 42 21.34 3.72 2.96
C ASP A 42 21.42 2.18 2.94
N LEU A 43 21.11 1.49 4.04
CA LEU A 43 21.03 0.02 4.07
C LEU A 43 19.97 -0.53 3.09
N CYS A 44 18.79 0.09 3.04
CA CYS A 44 17.75 -0.31 2.10
C CYS A 44 18.19 -0.08 0.65
N ALA A 45 18.85 1.05 0.37
CA ALA A 45 19.41 1.34 -0.95
C ALA A 45 20.45 0.30 -1.38
N ASP A 46 21.39 -0.06 -0.48
CA ASP A 46 22.42 -1.08 -0.71
C ASP A 46 21.83 -2.47 -0.98
N LYS A 47 20.66 -2.76 -0.40
CA LYS A 47 19.93 -4.02 -0.61
C LYS A 47 18.87 -3.94 -1.71
N ALA A 48 18.81 -2.82 -2.43
CA ALA A 48 17.80 -2.54 -3.44
C ALA A 48 16.34 -2.71 -2.95
N VAL A 49 16.10 -2.49 -1.65
CA VAL A 49 14.78 -2.55 -1.02
C VAL A 49 14.08 -1.20 -1.18
N PRO A 50 12.94 -1.12 -1.89
CA PRO A 50 12.17 0.11 -2.02
C PRO A 50 11.62 0.58 -0.68
N LEU A 51 11.64 1.89 -0.46
CA LEU A 51 11.13 2.52 0.76
C LEU A 51 9.83 3.28 0.49
N ALA A 52 8.90 3.14 1.42
CA ALA A 52 7.72 3.97 1.54
C ALA A 52 7.86 4.87 2.76
N SER A 53 7.45 6.12 2.62
CA SER A 53 7.23 7.03 3.73
C SER A 53 5.73 7.09 4.05
N HIS A 54 5.34 7.55 5.24
CA HIS A 54 3.96 7.44 5.74
C HIS A 54 3.45 8.77 6.31
N ASP A 55 2.17 9.06 6.04
CA ASP A 55 1.41 10.22 6.52
C ASP A 55 2.13 11.55 6.27
N GLU A 56 2.58 11.83 5.04
CA GLU A 56 3.08 13.19 4.75
C GLU A 56 1.96 14.21 4.84
N ASP A 57 2.13 15.21 5.70
CA ASP A 57 1.18 16.29 5.92
C ASP A 57 1.56 17.59 5.19
N SER A 58 2.80 17.68 4.73
CA SER A 58 3.40 18.89 4.17
C SER A 58 4.36 18.58 3.01
N PRO A 59 4.47 19.47 2.01
CA PRO A 59 5.46 19.36 0.94
C PRO A 59 6.91 19.26 1.45
N GLU A 60 7.23 19.91 2.57
CA GLU A 60 8.56 19.89 3.18
C GLU A 60 8.89 18.49 3.71
N LYS A 61 7.93 17.83 4.36
CA LYS A 61 8.09 16.44 4.81
C LYS A 61 8.25 15.49 3.63
N VAL A 62 7.50 15.69 2.54
CA VAL A 62 7.69 14.93 1.30
C VAL A 62 9.10 15.10 0.75
N ALA A 63 9.57 16.35 0.64
CA ALA A 63 10.91 16.63 0.10
C ALA A 63 12.01 15.99 0.95
N LEU A 64 11.86 16.00 2.28
CA LEU A 64 12.75 15.29 3.19
C LEU A 64 12.78 13.78 2.91
N MET A 65 11.61 13.14 2.85
CA MET A 65 11.52 11.68 2.63
C MET A 65 12.02 11.28 1.24
N ALA A 66 11.69 12.06 0.20
CA ALA A 66 12.24 11.89 -1.14
C ALA A 66 13.78 12.00 -1.14
N GLY A 67 14.36 12.95 -0.40
CA GLY A 67 15.80 13.10 -0.23
C GLY A 67 16.48 11.94 0.51
N LEU A 68 15.71 11.17 1.28
CA LEU A 68 16.13 9.91 1.91
C LEU A 68 15.97 8.70 0.97
N GLY A 69 15.42 8.89 -0.23
CA GLY A 69 15.29 7.85 -1.25
C GLY A 69 13.99 7.04 -1.16
N THR A 70 12.96 7.55 -0.47
CA THR A 70 11.63 6.94 -0.54
C THR A 70 11.05 7.11 -1.94
N VAL A 71 10.37 6.06 -2.42
CA VAL A 71 9.78 6.01 -3.76
C VAL A 71 8.26 5.91 -3.72
N ILE A 72 7.69 5.68 -2.54
CA ILE A 72 6.25 5.65 -2.28
C ILE A 72 5.94 6.65 -1.16
N SER A 73 4.93 7.50 -1.37
CA SER A 73 4.28 8.30 -0.33
C SER A 73 3.01 7.55 0.06
N GLU A 74 3.04 6.91 1.23
CA GLU A 74 1.92 6.12 1.75
C GLU A 74 1.01 7.01 2.58
N PHE A 75 -0.27 7.06 2.20
CA PHE A 75 -1.31 7.85 2.84
C PHE A 75 -0.95 9.33 3.06
N PRO A 76 -0.52 10.09 2.03
CA PRO A 76 -0.35 11.53 2.17
C PRO A 76 -1.64 12.14 2.72
N VAL A 77 -1.50 12.93 3.78
CA VAL A 77 -2.61 13.46 4.57
C VAL A 77 -3.25 14.67 3.90
N THR A 78 -2.49 15.39 3.08
CA THR A 78 -2.97 16.59 2.38
C THR A 78 -2.78 16.47 0.86
N LEU A 79 -3.64 17.17 0.12
CA LEU A 79 -3.54 17.24 -1.34
C LEU A 79 -2.22 17.86 -1.79
N ASP A 80 -1.71 18.84 -1.06
CA ASP A 80 -0.43 19.48 -1.38
C ASP A 80 0.77 18.55 -1.16
N ALA A 81 0.71 17.68 -0.13
CA ALA A 81 1.69 16.61 0.05
C ALA A 81 1.63 15.59 -1.09
N ALA A 82 0.44 15.13 -1.48
CA ALA A 82 0.29 14.21 -2.62
C ALA A 82 0.83 14.81 -3.94
N ARG A 83 0.53 16.09 -4.21
CA ARG A 83 1.10 16.82 -5.36
C ARG A 83 2.62 16.93 -5.27
N ALA A 84 3.16 17.18 -4.08
CA ALA A 84 4.60 17.21 -3.87
C ALA A 84 5.24 15.86 -4.15
N ALA A 85 4.60 14.76 -3.73
CA ALA A 85 5.10 13.40 -3.95
C ALA A 85 5.29 13.13 -5.45
N HIS A 86 4.28 13.44 -6.26
CA HIS A 86 4.39 13.32 -7.73
C HIS A 86 5.50 14.19 -8.32
N ARG A 87 5.67 15.45 -7.84
CA ARG A 87 6.77 16.32 -8.31
C ARG A 87 8.15 15.74 -8.00
N HIS A 88 8.27 14.99 -6.91
CA HIS A 88 9.50 14.27 -6.55
C HIS A 88 9.63 12.88 -7.22
N GLY A 89 8.68 12.49 -8.08
CA GLY A 89 8.68 11.20 -8.76
C GLY A 89 8.29 10.02 -7.85
N MET A 90 7.74 10.29 -6.67
CA MET A 90 7.19 9.28 -5.78
C MET A 90 5.80 8.88 -6.24
N LEU A 91 5.45 7.61 -6.04
CA LEU A 91 4.10 7.10 -6.27
C LEU A 91 3.27 7.22 -5.00
N THR A 92 2.02 7.62 -5.09
CA THR A 92 1.14 7.71 -3.92
C THR A 92 0.39 6.39 -3.70
N ALA A 93 0.30 5.95 -2.45
CA ALA A 93 -0.48 4.80 -2.05
C ALA A 93 -1.62 5.21 -1.11
N MET A 94 -2.85 4.81 -1.44
CA MET A 94 -4.03 5.08 -0.61
C MET A 94 -4.80 3.78 -0.33
N GLY A 95 -5.63 3.81 0.72
CA GLY A 95 -6.31 2.62 1.20
C GLY A 95 -7.50 2.27 0.31
N ALA A 96 -7.59 1.02 -0.14
CA ALA A 96 -8.79 0.48 -0.77
C ALA A 96 -10.04 0.64 0.11
N PRO A 97 -10.00 0.45 1.44
CA PRO A 97 -11.17 0.71 2.29
C PRO A 97 -11.60 2.18 2.29
N ASN A 98 -10.64 3.10 2.17
CA ASN A 98 -10.90 4.53 2.04
C ASN A 98 -11.55 4.85 0.68
N ALA A 99 -11.03 4.28 -0.41
CA ALA A 99 -11.61 4.41 -1.75
C ALA A 99 -13.04 3.86 -1.79
N LEU A 100 -13.28 2.68 -1.22
CA LEU A 100 -14.59 2.05 -1.15
C LEU A 100 -15.60 2.95 -0.41
N ARG A 101 -15.24 3.45 0.77
CA ARG A 101 -16.09 4.35 1.58
C ARG A 101 -16.33 5.70 0.89
N GLY A 102 -15.33 6.20 0.17
CA GLY A 102 -15.36 7.48 -0.54
C GLY A 102 -15.15 8.73 0.32
N GLN A 103 -14.90 8.58 1.62
CA GLN A 103 -14.57 9.68 2.53
C GLN A 103 -13.48 9.25 3.52
N SER A 104 -12.68 10.22 3.94
CA SER A 104 -11.71 10.05 5.02
C SER A 104 -12.37 10.17 6.38
N TYR A 105 -11.96 9.33 7.33
CA TYR A 105 -12.52 9.31 8.69
C TYR A 105 -12.12 10.54 9.52
N SER A 106 -10.94 11.12 9.24
CA SER A 106 -10.30 12.16 10.05
C SER A 106 -10.21 13.54 9.37
N GLY A 107 -10.78 13.69 8.17
CA GLY A 107 -10.64 14.91 7.36
C GLY A 107 -9.35 14.99 6.54
N ASN A 108 -8.53 13.94 6.56
CA ASN A 108 -7.37 13.80 5.68
C ASN A 108 -7.80 13.61 4.21
N LEU A 109 -6.87 13.78 3.28
CA LEU A 109 -7.05 13.45 1.87
C LEU A 109 -7.69 12.07 1.70
N SER A 110 -8.76 11.99 0.91
CA SER A 110 -9.38 10.71 0.59
C SER A 110 -8.75 10.08 -0.67
N ALA A 111 -8.82 8.75 -0.77
CA ALA A 111 -8.35 8.03 -1.95
C ALA A 111 -9.13 8.43 -3.22
N ARG A 112 -10.42 8.78 -3.08
CA ARG A 112 -11.23 9.26 -4.21
C ARG A 112 -10.86 10.67 -4.64
N GLU A 113 -10.56 11.54 -3.70
CA GLU A 113 -10.07 12.88 -4.00
C GLU A 113 -8.70 12.82 -4.67
N ALA A 114 -7.77 12.02 -4.13
CA ALA A 114 -6.49 11.76 -4.78
C ALA A 114 -6.67 11.17 -6.20
N HIS A 115 -7.61 10.24 -6.37
CA HIS A 115 -7.92 9.67 -7.69
C HIS A 115 -8.47 10.70 -8.68
N ALA A 116 -9.43 11.53 -8.25
CA ALA A 116 -10.02 12.59 -9.09
C ALA A 116 -8.99 13.63 -9.53
N GLU A 117 -7.97 13.88 -8.71
CA GLU A 117 -6.86 14.78 -9.01
C GLU A 117 -5.73 14.11 -9.83
N GLY A 118 -5.85 12.83 -10.17
CA GLY A 118 -4.81 12.07 -10.88
C GLY A 118 -3.56 11.80 -10.03
N LEU A 119 -3.73 11.79 -8.70
CA LEU A 119 -2.69 11.65 -7.69
C LEU A 119 -2.81 10.34 -6.89
N LEU A 120 -3.46 9.31 -7.45
CA LEU A 120 -3.51 7.97 -6.86
C LEU A 120 -2.82 6.97 -7.78
N ASP A 121 -1.70 6.41 -7.33
CA ASP A 121 -0.97 5.40 -8.10
C ASP A 121 -1.19 3.97 -7.62
N ILE A 122 -1.37 3.78 -6.31
CA ILE A 122 -1.39 2.46 -5.68
C ILE A 122 -2.58 2.33 -4.71
N LEU A 123 -3.30 1.21 -4.78
CA LEU A 123 -4.25 0.79 -3.75
C LEU A 123 -3.59 -0.19 -2.77
N ALA A 124 -3.67 0.14 -1.48
CA ALA A 124 -3.27 -0.73 -0.39
C ALA A 124 -4.50 -1.33 0.30
N ALA A 125 -4.44 -2.62 0.66
CA ALA A 125 -5.52 -3.27 1.42
C ALA A 125 -5.73 -2.64 2.80
N ASP A 126 -4.67 -2.06 3.36
CA ASP A 126 -4.62 -1.63 4.75
C ASP A 126 -5.04 -2.82 5.66
N TYR A 127 -5.78 -2.57 6.74
CA TYR A 127 -6.32 -3.63 7.60
C TYR A 127 -7.50 -4.42 7.02
N HIS A 128 -7.94 -4.18 5.78
CA HIS A 128 -9.16 -4.79 5.23
C HIS A 128 -9.00 -5.29 3.78
N PRO A 129 -8.38 -6.48 3.58
CA PRO A 129 -8.15 -7.07 2.26
C PRO A 129 -9.38 -7.24 1.37
N SER A 130 -10.56 -7.48 1.96
CA SER A 130 -11.82 -7.62 1.21
C SER A 130 -12.27 -6.35 0.48
N ALA A 131 -11.68 -5.19 0.76
CA ALA A 131 -12.00 -3.95 0.04
C ALA A 131 -11.29 -3.82 -1.32
N MET A 132 -10.25 -4.63 -1.60
CA MET A 132 -9.43 -4.43 -2.81
C MET A 132 -10.23 -4.51 -4.11
N LEU A 133 -10.96 -5.61 -4.33
CA LEU A 133 -11.76 -5.79 -5.55
C LEU A 133 -12.91 -4.76 -5.66
N PRO A 134 -13.75 -4.54 -4.62
CA PRO A 134 -14.76 -3.49 -4.66
C PRO A 134 -14.18 -2.11 -4.97
N ALA A 135 -13.04 -1.73 -4.37
CA ALA A 135 -12.41 -0.44 -4.62
C ALA A 135 -11.96 -0.30 -6.08
N VAL A 136 -11.32 -1.32 -6.65
CA VAL A 136 -10.93 -1.34 -8.07
C VAL A 136 -12.15 -1.19 -8.98
N LEU A 137 -13.23 -1.93 -8.73
CA LEU A 137 -14.44 -1.87 -9.55
C LEU A 137 -15.13 -0.50 -9.48
N ILE A 138 -15.15 0.13 -8.31
CA ILE A 138 -15.72 1.47 -8.19
C ILE A 138 -14.89 2.51 -8.93
N LEU A 139 -13.57 2.50 -8.79
CA LEU A 139 -12.71 3.45 -9.53
C LEU A 139 -12.71 3.16 -11.05
N ALA A 140 -12.98 1.91 -11.45
CA ALA A 140 -13.11 1.55 -12.86
C ALA A 140 -14.30 2.25 -13.55
N ALA A 141 -15.30 2.71 -12.81
CA ALA A 141 -16.40 3.50 -13.38
C ALA A 141 -15.92 4.86 -13.93
N ASP A 142 -14.84 5.41 -13.37
CA ASP A 142 -14.29 6.72 -13.74
C ASP A 142 -13.21 6.60 -14.82
N VAL A 143 -12.28 5.64 -14.68
CA VAL A 143 -11.08 5.53 -15.54
C VAL A 143 -11.03 4.28 -16.41
N GLY A 144 -12.04 3.42 -16.32
CA GLY A 144 -12.06 2.11 -16.98
C GLY A 144 -11.27 1.04 -16.23
N LEU A 145 -11.66 -0.21 -16.45
CA LEU A 145 -11.11 -1.37 -15.73
C LEU A 145 -9.58 -1.50 -15.84
N PRO A 146 -8.93 -1.35 -17.00
CA PRO A 146 -7.47 -1.50 -17.09
C PRO A 146 -6.71 -0.49 -16.21
N ALA A 147 -7.14 0.77 -16.19
CA ALA A 147 -6.50 1.81 -15.39
C ALA A 147 -6.71 1.58 -13.89
N ALA A 148 -7.93 1.23 -13.48
CA ALA A 148 -8.22 0.94 -12.08
C ALA A 148 -7.48 -0.33 -11.57
N VAL A 149 -7.39 -1.37 -12.39
CA VAL A 149 -6.63 -2.59 -12.06
C VAL A 149 -5.13 -2.30 -11.94
N ALA A 150 -4.59 -1.37 -12.73
CA ALA A 150 -3.17 -0.99 -12.65
C ALA A 150 -2.79 -0.46 -11.25
N LEU A 151 -3.72 0.20 -10.54
CA LEU A 151 -3.53 0.68 -9.16
C LEU A 151 -3.23 -0.46 -8.17
N ALA A 152 -3.72 -1.67 -8.44
CA ALA A 152 -3.56 -2.83 -7.57
C ALA A 152 -2.61 -3.90 -8.16
N SER A 153 -1.98 -3.64 -9.33
CA SER A 153 -1.18 -4.64 -10.04
C SER A 153 0.12 -4.06 -10.60
N THR A 154 0.09 -3.43 -11.77
CA THR A 154 1.27 -2.95 -12.49
C THR A 154 2.00 -1.86 -11.70
N ASN A 155 1.28 -0.91 -11.12
CA ASN A 155 1.88 0.21 -10.39
C ASN A 155 2.62 -0.25 -9.12
N PRO A 156 2.03 -1.03 -8.21
CA PRO A 156 2.77 -1.55 -7.05
C PRO A 156 3.91 -2.50 -7.47
N ALA A 157 3.75 -3.32 -8.50
CA ALA A 157 4.86 -4.16 -9.00
C ALA A 157 6.04 -3.30 -9.47
N ARG A 158 5.78 -2.21 -10.21
CA ARG A 158 6.81 -1.26 -10.64
C ARG A 158 7.47 -0.55 -9.46
N ALA A 159 6.68 -0.05 -8.51
CA ALA A 159 7.17 0.62 -7.31
C ALA A 159 8.11 -0.28 -6.49
N LEU A 160 7.73 -1.56 -6.39
CA LEU A 160 8.48 -2.58 -5.66
C LEU A 160 9.58 -3.26 -6.50
N ARG A 161 9.83 -2.80 -7.73
CA ARG A 161 10.83 -3.35 -8.67
C ARG A 161 10.63 -4.83 -8.99
N LEU A 162 9.39 -5.31 -8.96
CA LEU A 162 9.01 -6.67 -9.30
C LEU A 162 8.72 -6.76 -10.81
N SER A 163 9.74 -7.16 -11.57
CA SER A 163 9.66 -7.26 -13.04
C SER A 163 8.95 -8.52 -13.56
N ASP A 164 8.73 -9.50 -12.67
CA ASP A 164 8.18 -10.82 -12.99
C ASP A 164 6.66 -10.93 -12.81
N ARG A 165 5.96 -9.84 -12.44
CA ARG A 165 4.52 -9.84 -12.14
C ARG A 165 3.85 -8.49 -12.38
N GLY A 166 2.56 -8.40 -12.05
CA GLY A 166 1.77 -7.17 -12.12
C GLY A 166 1.11 -6.90 -13.48
N ARG A 167 1.32 -7.76 -14.47
CA ARG A 167 0.68 -7.73 -15.79
C ARG A 167 0.39 -9.15 -16.28
N ILE A 168 -0.61 -9.27 -17.15
CA ILE A 168 -0.89 -10.51 -17.87
C ILE A 168 -0.12 -10.46 -19.20
N ALA A 169 1.02 -11.11 -19.25
CA ALA A 169 1.84 -11.22 -20.46
C ALA A 169 2.70 -12.49 -20.45
N PRO A 170 3.06 -13.05 -21.63
CA PRO A 170 4.00 -14.16 -21.70
C PRO A 170 5.31 -13.87 -20.98
N GLY A 171 5.86 -14.87 -20.30
CA GLY A 171 7.12 -14.76 -19.53
C GLY A 171 6.98 -14.18 -18.13
N LEU A 172 5.80 -13.70 -17.73
CA LEU A 172 5.52 -13.25 -16.36
C LEU A 172 4.90 -14.38 -15.52
N ARG A 173 4.98 -14.25 -14.19
CA ARG A 173 4.34 -15.16 -13.25
C ARG A 173 2.83 -15.16 -13.49
N ALA A 174 2.24 -16.35 -13.55
CA ALA A 174 0.80 -16.56 -13.64
C ALA A 174 0.10 -16.34 -12.28
N ASP A 175 0.22 -15.12 -11.76
CA ASP A 175 -0.54 -14.63 -10.62
C ASP A 175 -1.82 -13.98 -11.13
N LEU A 176 -2.92 -14.73 -11.10
CA LEU A 176 -4.17 -14.36 -11.76
C LEU A 176 -5.32 -14.39 -10.76
N ILE A 177 -6.23 -13.43 -10.88
CA ILE A 177 -7.50 -13.42 -10.18
C ILE A 177 -8.58 -13.43 -11.23
N LEU A 178 -9.45 -14.43 -11.16
CA LEU A 178 -10.69 -14.47 -11.92
C LEU A 178 -11.74 -13.85 -11.02
N ALA A 179 -12.38 -12.80 -11.49
CA ALA A 179 -13.42 -12.11 -10.75
C ALA A 179 -14.62 -11.84 -11.67
N GLU A 180 -15.81 -11.85 -11.09
CA GLU A 180 -17.00 -11.29 -11.71
C GLU A 180 -17.31 -9.93 -11.12
N ASP A 181 -17.89 -9.05 -11.95
CA ASP A 181 -18.54 -7.84 -11.47
C ASP A 181 -20.04 -8.11 -11.24
N GLY A 182 -20.37 -8.43 -9.99
CA GLY A 182 -21.74 -8.60 -9.51
C GLY A 182 -22.20 -7.46 -8.59
N GLY A 183 -21.62 -6.26 -8.73
CA GLY A 183 -21.90 -5.09 -7.89
C GLY A 183 -20.80 -4.79 -6.87
N ILE A 184 -20.52 -5.71 -5.94
CA ILE A 184 -19.35 -5.57 -5.03
C ILE A 184 -18.09 -6.30 -5.56
N GLY A 185 -18.22 -7.00 -6.67
CA GLY A 185 -17.21 -7.91 -7.17
C GLY A 185 -17.13 -9.21 -6.37
N ARG A 186 -16.86 -10.32 -7.05
CA ARG A 186 -16.59 -11.60 -6.39
C ARG A 186 -15.41 -12.28 -7.05
N VAL A 187 -14.43 -12.68 -6.24
CA VAL A 187 -13.34 -13.54 -6.69
C VAL A 187 -13.90 -14.94 -6.89
N ARG A 188 -13.72 -15.46 -8.11
CA ARG A 188 -14.11 -16.81 -8.54
C ARG A 188 -12.98 -17.81 -8.36
N ALA A 189 -11.77 -17.41 -8.73
CA ALA A 189 -10.58 -18.23 -8.56
C ALA A 189 -9.32 -17.35 -8.44
N THR A 190 -8.30 -17.87 -7.75
CA THR A 190 -7.00 -17.22 -7.63
C THR A 190 -5.91 -18.23 -7.94
N LEU A 191 -4.97 -17.83 -8.80
CA LEU A 191 -3.79 -18.58 -9.13
C LEU A 191 -2.56 -17.81 -8.66
N VAL A 192 -1.58 -18.52 -8.10
CA VAL A 192 -0.27 -17.97 -7.75
C VAL A 192 0.79 -18.84 -8.39
N GLY A 193 1.58 -18.26 -9.30
CA GLY A 193 2.55 -18.98 -10.12
C GLY A 193 1.91 -20.09 -10.96
N GLY A 194 0.68 -19.89 -11.44
CA GLY A 194 -0.08 -20.86 -12.24
C GLY A 194 -0.74 -21.97 -11.43
N ARG A 195 -0.56 -22.02 -10.11
CA ARG A 195 -1.24 -22.96 -9.23
C ARG A 195 -2.48 -22.33 -8.64
N GLU A 196 -3.63 -23.00 -8.79
CA GLU A 196 -4.86 -22.60 -8.11
C GLU A 196 -4.68 -22.69 -6.58
N VAL A 197 -4.95 -21.57 -5.90
CA VAL A 197 -4.92 -21.47 -4.43
C VAL A 197 -6.31 -21.21 -3.84
N PHE A 198 -7.26 -20.81 -4.68
CA PHE A 198 -8.65 -20.60 -4.33
C PHE A 198 -9.54 -20.81 -5.55
N SER A 199 -10.71 -21.43 -5.36
CA SER A 199 -11.79 -21.53 -6.34
C SER A 199 -13.12 -21.65 -5.59
N ASP A 200 -14.15 -20.97 -6.09
CA ASP A 200 -15.52 -21.15 -5.59
C ASP A 200 -16.27 -22.31 -6.29
N GLY A 201 -15.58 -23.04 -7.17
CA GLY A 201 -16.11 -24.21 -7.88
C GLY A 201 -16.97 -23.89 -9.11
N LEU A 202 -17.20 -22.61 -9.43
CA LEU A 202 -18.00 -22.22 -10.60
C LEU A 202 -17.16 -22.06 -11.87
N ILE A 203 -15.85 -21.84 -11.73
CA ILE A 203 -14.91 -21.94 -12.85
C ILE A 203 -14.50 -23.40 -12.97
N GLY A 204 -14.98 -24.09 -14.01
CA GLY A 204 -14.48 -25.43 -14.31
C GLY A 204 -12.96 -25.39 -14.50
N ALA A 205 -12.23 -26.33 -13.90
CA ALA A 205 -10.78 -26.42 -14.08
C ALA A 205 -10.45 -26.41 -15.58
N PRO A 206 -9.51 -25.59 -16.06
CA PRO A 206 -9.09 -25.65 -17.45
C PRO A 206 -8.60 -27.07 -17.72
N ARG A 207 -9.35 -27.82 -18.55
CA ARG A 207 -8.90 -29.12 -19.04
C ARG A 207 -7.75 -28.82 -19.99
N VAL A 208 -6.51 -28.88 -19.48
CA VAL A 208 -5.34 -28.99 -20.35
C VAL A 208 -5.50 -30.33 -21.07
N THR A 209 -6.00 -30.28 -22.30
CA THR A 209 -5.96 -31.47 -23.15
C THR A 209 -4.51 -31.71 -23.51
N GLN A 210 -4.08 -32.97 -23.45
CA GLN A 210 -2.71 -33.43 -23.70
C GLN A 210 -2.16 -33.04 -25.10
N ALA A 211 -2.98 -32.42 -25.95
CA ALA A 211 -2.68 -32.00 -27.31
C ALA A 211 -1.91 -30.67 -27.41
N GLU A 212 -1.81 -29.86 -26.34
CA GLU A 212 -1.12 -28.56 -26.35
C GLU A 212 0.30 -28.60 -25.75
N LEU A 213 0.82 -29.79 -25.44
CA LEU A 213 2.15 -30.01 -24.87
C LEU A 213 3.17 -30.57 -25.89
N VAL A 214 2.92 -30.42 -27.20
CA VAL A 214 3.84 -30.85 -28.27
C VAL A 214 4.37 -29.66 -29.04
#